data_AF-A0A7M1LFS4-F1
#
_entry.id   AF-A0A7M1LFS4-F1
#
_cell.length_a   1.000
_cell.length_b   1.000
_cell.length_c   1.000
_cell.angle_alpha   90.00
_cell.angle_beta   90.00
_cell.angle_gamma   90.00
#
_symmetry.space_group_name_H-M   'P 1'
#
loop_
_entity.id
_entity.type
_entity.pdbx_description
1 polymer ?
#
loop_
_entity_poly.entity_id
_entity_poly.type
_entity_poly.pdbx_seq_one_letter_code
_entity_poly.pdbx_strand_id
1 'polypeptide(L)'
;MNNKEFCEKLNISEPTLYNWKKDKPFLYKIVMEYKNENLEKNKNLSKIDELLKYFNDLSILEKEYYLSEIKARVLKKQIENKE
;
A
#
# COMPACT_ATOMS: atom_id res chain seq x y z
N MET A 1 -2.43 11.44 1.96
CA MET A 1 -2.48 11.99 3.33
C MET A 1 -1.58 13.21 3.42
N ASN A 2 -2.16 14.38 3.71
CA ASN A 2 -1.38 15.61 3.93
C ASN A 2 -0.77 15.63 5.36
N ASN A 3 0.03 16.64 5.71
CA ASN A 3 0.65 16.72 7.05
C ASN A 3 -0.37 16.91 8.17
N LYS A 4 -1.44 17.66 7.91
CA LYS A 4 -2.50 17.96 8.87
C LYS A 4 -3.26 16.71 9.30
N GLU A 5 -3.78 15.95 8.33
CA GLU A 5 -4.44 14.66 8.53
C GLU A 5 -3.55 13.65 9.26
N PHE A 6 -2.25 13.69 8.98
CA PHE A 6 -1.29 12.81 9.64
C PHE A 6 -1.06 13.21 11.10
N CYS A 7 -0.97 14.51 11.39
CA CYS A 7 -0.88 15.01 12.76
C CYS A 7 -2.14 14.68 13.58
N GLU A 8 -3.32 14.78 12.97
CA GLU A 8 -4.59 14.38 13.58
C GLU A 8 -4.58 12.89 13.98
N LYS A 9 -4.12 11.99 13.09
CA LYS A 9 -3.99 10.56 13.39
C LYS A 9 -3.01 10.26 14.52
N LEU A 10 -1.91 11.01 14.59
CA LEU A 10 -0.90 10.89 15.63
C LEU A 10 -1.32 11.57 16.94
N ASN A 11 -2.45 12.29 16.94
CA ASN A 11 -2.92 13.12 18.05
C ASN A 11 -1.86 14.13 18.53
N ILE A 12 -1.21 14.80 17.57
CA ILE A 12 -0.21 15.85 17.82
C ILE A 12 -0.55 17.11 17.03
N SER A 13 0.05 18.24 17.42
CA SER A 13 -0.03 19.48 16.65
C SER A 13 0.96 19.47 15.47
N GLU A 14 0.65 20.20 14.39
CA GLU A 14 1.59 20.37 13.27
C GLU A 14 2.96 20.93 13.73
N PRO A 15 3.03 21.96 14.61
CA PRO A 15 4.31 22.43 15.15
C PRO A 15 5.11 21.34 15.85
N THR A 16 4.47 20.38 16.55
CA THR A 16 5.14 19.26 17.20
C THR A 16 5.90 18.40 16.17
N LEU A 17 5.26 18.10 15.03
CA LEU A 17 5.89 17.35 13.95
C LEU A 17 7.08 18.13 13.36
N TYR A 18 6.95 19.44 13.15
CA TYR A 18 8.04 20.28 12.64
C TYR A 18 9.21 20.39 13.62
N ASN A 19 8.94 20.48 14.93
CA ASN A 19 9.97 20.54 15.96
C ASN A 19 10.80 19.25 16.01
N TRP A 20 10.19 18.08 15.77
CA TRP A 20 10.94 16.82 15.70
C TRP A 20 12.01 16.80 14.61
N LYS A 21 11.84 17.58 13.52
CA LYS A 21 12.89 17.71 12.49
C LYS A 21 14.21 18.20 13.08
N LYS A 22 14.15 19.05 14.10
CA LYS A 22 15.31 19.63 14.80
C LYS A 22 15.67 18.83 16.05
N ASP A 23 14.69 18.58 16.91
CA ASP A 23 14.93 18.08 18.28
C ASP A 23 15.04 16.55 18.34
N LYS A 24 14.46 15.85 17.36
CA LYS A 24 14.43 14.38 17.28
C LYS A 24 14.52 13.90 15.82
N PRO A 25 15.61 14.21 15.10
CA PRO A 25 15.70 14.01 13.65
C PRO A 25 15.49 12.55 13.21
N PHE A 26 15.92 11.59 14.04
CA PHE A 26 15.72 10.16 13.76
C PHE A 26 14.24 9.74 13.89
N LEU A 27 13.54 10.22 14.91
CA LEU A 27 12.10 9.99 15.07
C LEU A 27 11.32 10.61 13.91
N TYR A 28 11.66 11.85 13.56
CA TYR A 28 11.06 12.54 12.42
C TYR A 28 11.22 11.73 11.12
N LYS A 29 12.42 11.18 10.88
CA LYS A 29 12.69 10.33 9.72
C LYS A 29 11.78 9.10 9.69
N ILE A 30 11.72 8.31 10.77
CA ILE A 30 10.88 7.10 10.85
C ILE A 30 9.40 7.44 10.58
N VAL A 31 8.90 8.48 11.23
CA VAL A 31 7.49 8.89 11.16
C VAL A 31 7.13 9.37 9.75
N MET A 32 8.02 10.12 9.09
CA MET A 32 7.80 10.59 7.72
C MET A 32 7.99 9.49 6.68
N GLU A 33 8.90 8.53 6.89
CA GLU A 33 9.02 7.33 6.07
C GLU A 33 7.73 6.52 6.12
N TYR A 34 7.17 6.26 7.31
CA TYR A 34 5.87 5.61 7.44
C TYR A 34 4.76 6.37 6.72
N LYS A 35 4.70 7.71 6.87
CA LYS A 35 3.73 8.56 6.17
C LYS A 35 3.83 8.40 4.65
N ASN A 36 5.04 8.39 4.12
CA ASN A 36 5.31 8.31 2.68
C ASN A 36 5.06 6.90 2.12
N GLU A 37 5.47 5.86 2.84
CA GLU A 37 5.13 4.48 2.48
C GLU A 37 3.63 4.27 2.43
N ASN A 38 2.88 4.82 3.40
CA ASN A 38 1.42 4.75 3.35
C ASN A 38 0.84 5.57 2.19
N LEU A 39 1.44 6.69 1.80
CA LEU A 39 1.04 7.46 0.61
C LEU A 39 1.23 6.66 -0.69
N GLU A 40 2.34 5.95 -0.84
CA GLU A 40 2.60 5.11 -2.03
C GLU A 40 1.81 3.80 -2.00
N LYS A 41 1.74 3.15 -0.83
CA LYS A 41 0.90 1.98 -0.59
C LYS A 41 -0.56 2.31 -0.89
N ASN A 42 -1.09 3.48 -0.56
CA ASN A 42 -2.49 3.85 -0.87
C ASN A 42 -2.82 3.81 -2.38
N LYS A 43 -1.87 4.07 -3.30
CA LYS A 43 -2.12 3.92 -4.75
C LYS A 43 -2.19 2.46 -5.20
N ASN A 44 -1.36 1.59 -4.63
CA ASN A 44 -1.37 0.14 -4.94
C ASN A 44 -2.45 -0.61 -4.15
N LEU A 45 -2.73 -0.21 -2.92
CA LEU A 45 -3.88 -0.66 -2.12
C LEU A 45 -5.16 -0.33 -2.87
N SER A 46 -5.32 0.85 -3.47
CA SER A 46 -6.54 1.14 -4.26
C SER A 46 -6.82 0.11 -5.34
N LYS A 47 -5.80 -0.41 -6.04
CA LYS A 47 -5.99 -1.45 -7.07
C LYS A 47 -6.20 -2.84 -6.47
N ILE A 48 -5.56 -3.14 -5.34
CA ILE A 48 -5.75 -4.40 -4.61
C ILE A 48 -7.15 -4.44 -3.98
N ASP A 49 -7.59 -3.35 -3.39
CA ASP A 49 -8.91 -3.17 -2.79
C ASP A 49 -10.00 -3.24 -3.87
N GLU A 50 -9.77 -2.63 -5.03
CA GLU A 50 -10.65 -2.77 -6.20
C GLU A 50 -10.70 -4.21 -6.71
N LEU A 51 -9.55 -4.88 -6.83
CA LEU A 51 -9.48 -6.30 -7.17
C LEU A 51 -10.25 -7.15 -6.15
N LEU A 52 -10.04 -6.94 -4.86
CA LEU A 52 -10.68 -7.69 -3.78
C LEU A 52 -12.20 -7.48 -3.79
N LYS A 53 -12.65 -6.25 -4.04
CA LYS A 53 -14.08 -5.93 -4.18
C LYS A 53 -14.72 -6.82 -5.24
N TYR A 54 -14.23 -6.77 -6.48
CA TYR A 54 -14.80 -7.57 -7.57
C TYR A 54 -14.58 -9.07 -7.37
N PHE A 55 -13.41 -9.47 -6.88
CA PHE A 55 -13.12 -10.88 -6.63
C PHE A 55 -14.07 -11.48 -5.59
N ASN A 56 -14.45 -10.72 -4.55
CA ASN A 56 -15.35 -11.21 -3.51
C ASN A 56 -16.78 -11.46 -4.03
N ASP A 57 -17.24 -10.66 -5.00
CA ASP A 57 -18.57 -10.77 -5.62
C ASP A 57 -18.72 -12.00 -6.53
N LEU A 58 -17.63 -12.67 -6.88
CA LEU A 58 -17.62 -13.86 -7.72
C LEU A 58 -18.09 -15.13 -6.98
N SER A 59 -18.68 -16.06 -7.75
CA SER A 59 -18.92 -17.42 -7.29
C SER A 59 -17.62 -18.17 -7.03
N ILE A 60 -17.71 -19.31 -6.33
CA ILE A 60 -16.54 -20.17 -6.03
C ILE A 60 -15.86 -20.63 -7.32
N LEU A 61 -16.63 -21.05 -8.32
CA LEU A 61 -16.08 -21.53 -9.60
C LEU A 61 -15.38 -20.42 -10.39
N GLU A 62 -15.94 -19.21 -10.41
CA GLU A 62 -15.31 -18.05 -11.06
C GLU A 62 -14.00 -17.65 -10.34
N LYS A 63 -13.98 -17.69 -9.00
CA LYS A 63 -12.77 -17.45 -8.22
C LYS A 63 -11.65 -18.43 -8.59
N GLU A 64 -11.98 -19.72 -8.69
CA GLU A 64 -11.03 -20.77 -9.10
C GLU A 64 -10.54 -20.57 -10.54
N TYR A 65 -11.43 -20.21 -11.46
CA TYR A 65 -11.10 -19.90 -12.84
C TYR A 65 -10.05 -18.77 -12.94
N TYR A 66 -10.33 -17.61 -12.34
CA TYR A 66 -9.41 -16.46 -12.39
C TYR A 66 -8.10 -16.72 -11.66
N LEU A 67 -8.14 -17.45 -10.53
CA LEU A 67 -6.92 -17.85 -9.82
C LEU A 67 -6.03 -18.74 -10.70
N SER A 68 -6.63 -19.64 -11.47
CA SER A 68 -5.92 -20.53 -12.39
C SER A 68 -5.29 -19.74 -13.55
N GLU A 69 -6.01 -18.77 -14.11
CA GLU A 69 -5.50 -17.87 -15.15
C GLU A 69 -4.28 -17.07 -14.67
N ILE A 70 -4.36 -16.47 -13.48
CA ILE A 70 -3.24 -15.72 -12.87
C ILE A 70 -2.02 -16.63 -12.71
N LYS A 71 -2.20 -17.85 -12.17
CA LYS A 71 -1.12 -18.84 -12.02
C LYS A 71 -0.49 -19.20 -13.37
N ALA A 72 -1.30 -19.47 -14.39
CA ALA A 72 -0.81 -19.79 -15.73
C ALA A 72 0.04 -18.66 -16.32
N ARG A 73 -0.40 -17.40 -16.15
CA ARG A 73 0.35 -16.23 -16.62
C ARG A 73 1.69 -16.05 -15.90
N VAL A 74 1.73 -16.29 -14.60
CA VAL A 74 2.98 -16.26 -13.81
C VAL A 74 3.96 -17.33 -14.30
N LEU A 75 3.48 -18.56 -14.50
CA LEU A 75 4.30 -19.66 -15.02
C LEU A 75 4.83 -19.38 -16.43
N LYS A 76 3.99 -18.86 -17.33
CA LYS A 76 4.40 -18.48 -18.69
C LYS A 76 5.55 -17.49 -18.67
N LYS A 77 5.47 -16.45 -17.85
CA LYS A 77 6.54 -15.45 -17.69
C LYS A 77 7.85 -16.08 -17.20
N GLN A 78 7.77 -17.09 -16.32
CA GLN A 78 8.96 -17.80 -15.83
C GLN A 78 9.61 -18.67 -16.91
N ILE A 79 8.83 -19.21 -17.86
CA ILE A 79 9.34 -19.95 -19.01
C ILE A 79 10.04 -18.98 -19.96
N GLU A 80 9.38 -17.89 -20.33
CA GLU A 80 9.91 -16.88 -21.26
C GLU A 80 11.17 -16.18 -20.73
N ASN A 81 11.29 -15.98 -19.42
CA ASN A 81 12.48 -15.36 -18.81
C ASN A 81 13.66 -16.34 -18.60
N LYS A 82 13.51 -17.63 -18.92
CA LYS A 82 14.58 -18.64 -18.83
C LYS A 82 15.27 -18.91 -20.16
N GLU A 83 14.73 -18.39 -21.26
CA GLU A 83 15.32 -18.39 -22.62
C GLU A 83 16.14 -17.12 -22.85
#